data_AF-A0AAV2B627-F1
#
_entry.id   AF-A0AAV2B627-F1
#
_cell.length_a   1.000
_cell.length_b   1.000
_cell.length_c   1.000
_cell.angle_alpha   90.00
_cell.angle_beta   90.00
_cell.angle_gamma   90.00
#
_symmetry.space_group_name_H-M   'P 1'
#
loop_
_entity.id
_entity.type
_entity.pdbx_description
1 polymer ?
#
loop_
_entity_poly.entity_id
_entity_poly.type
_entity_poly.pdbx_seq_one_letter_code
_entity_poly.pdbx_strand_id
1 'polypeptide(L)'
;MLVFPRKLIKNFLLTLITIAVLFCLNDRLSEILTGISTLTGENHESTGQPSTQTSTVKRELVLLQMLFRHGHRAPFMLYPYDPNTEDNWKEGMGMLTKLGRLQHYAMGIHLQQRYKDFITTNPSEVDMINSNNYRCQFGAYCFIAGLYAPRKEFIFTDDIRWQPFISKRSSDLIRINDCHIKNPAVCSETIGLF
;
A
#
# COMPACT_ATOMS: atom_id res chain seq x y z
N MET A 1 -39.16 -18.68 -18.45
CA MET A 1 -38.34 -18.48 -17.25
C MET A 1 -37.86 -19.85 -16.78
N LEU A 2 -36.60 -20.21 -17.02
CA LEU A 2 -36.07 -21.54 -16.66
C LEU A 2 -35.79 -21.57 -15.15
N VAL A 3 -36.62 -22.29 -14.40
CA VAL A 3 -36.47 -22.46 -12.95
C VAL A 3 -35.64 -23.73 -12.71
N PHE A 4 -34.34 -23.56 -12.47
CA PHE A 4 -33.47 -24.68 -12.13
C PHE A 4 -33.73 -25.14 -10.69
N PRO A 5 -33.81 -26.46 -10.43
CA PRO A 5 -34.08 -26.99 -9.10
C PRO A 5 -32.94 -26.62 -8.14
N ARG A 6 -33.26 -26.06 -6.97
CA ARG A 6 -32.30 -25.56 -5.96
C ARG A 6 -31.22 -26.58 -5.57
N LYS A 7 -31.55 -27.89 -5.59
CA LYS A 7 -30.58 -28.97 -5.33
C LYS A 7 -29.50 -29.06 -6.42
N LEU A 8 -29.86 -28.82 -7.67
CA LEU A 8 -28.92 -28.85 -8.79
C LEU A 8 -27.94 -27.67 -8.73
N ILE A 9 -28.44 -26.47 -8.40
CA ILE A 9 -27.61 -25.28 -8.18
C ILE A 9 -26.65 -25.49 -7.00
N LYS A 10 -27.13 -26.07 -5.90
CA LYS A 10 -26.30 -26.35 -4.72
C LYS A 10 -25.19 -27.36 -5.04
N ASN A 11 -25.50 -28.43 -5.77
CA ASN A 11 -24.51 -29.43 -6.17
C ASN A 11 -23.49 -28.84 -7.14
N PHE A 12 -23.94 -28.04 -8.10
CA PHE A 12 -23.06 -27.35 -9.05
C PHE A 12 -22.10 -26.37 -8.36
N LEU A 13 -22.61 -25.59 -7.40
CA LEU A 13 -21.79 -24.66 -6.63
C LEU A 13 -20.78 -25.40 -5.74
N LEU A 14 -21.20 -26.52 -5.12
CA LEU A 14 -20.31 -27.35 -4.31
C LEU A 14 -19.19 -27.95 -5.18
N THR A 15 -19.50 -28.43 -6.39
CA THR A 15 -18.50 -28.94 -7.33
C THR A 15 -17.51 -27.86 -7.77
N LEU A 16 -17.98 -26.64 -8.05
CA LEU A 16 -17.09 -25.52 -8.41
C LEU A 16 -16.15 -25.15 -7.27
N ILE A 17 -16.65 -25.10 -6.03
CA ILE A 17 -15.84 -24.83 -4.84
C ILE A 17 -14.79 -25.94 -4.64
N THR A 18 -15.17 -27.22 -4.79
CA THR A 18 -14.20 -28.32 -4.65
C THR A 18 -13.11 -28.28 -5.73
N ILE A 19 -13.45 -27.94 -6.98
CA ILE A 19 -12.48 -27.82 -8.07
C ILE A 19 -11.52 -26.66 -7.79
N ALA A 20 -12.03 -25.50 -7.33
CA ALA A 20 -11.20 -24.35 -6.97
C ALA A 20 -10.23 -24.68 -5.82
N VAL A 21 -10.68 -25.40 -4.79
CA VAL A 21 -9.83 -25.83 -3.67
C VAL A 21 -8.74 -26.79 -4.13
N LEU A 22 -9.07 -27.78 -4.98
CA LEU A 22 -8.09 -28.71 -5.53
C LEU A 22 -7.05 -28.00 -6.41
N PHE A 23 -7.48 -27.02 -7.20
CA PHE A 23 -6.57 -26.19 -8.02
C PHE A 23 -5.60 -25.39 -7.13
N CYS A 24 -6.11 -24.71 -6.09
CA CYS A 24 -5.27 -23.96 -5.15
C CYS A 24 -4.29 -24.84 -4.36
N LEU A 25 -4.68 -26.07 -4.00
CA LEU A 25 -3.78 -27.02 -3.33
C LEU A 25 -2.69 -27.54 -4.27
N ASN A 26 -3.01 -27.75 -5.55
CA ASN A 26 -2.05 -28.19 -6.56
C ASN A 26 -1.00 -27.12 -6.87
N ASP A 27 -1.41 -25.85 -7.03
CA ASP A 27 -0.48 -24.74 -7.25
C ASP A 27 0.49 -24.60 -6.07
N ARG A 28 -0.01 -24.69 -4.83
CA ARG A 28 0.82 -24.64 -3.62
C ARG A 28 1.81 -25.82 -3.51
N LEU A 29 1.42 -27.02 -3.96
CA LEU A 29 2.30 -28.18 -3.99
C LEU A 29 3.42 -28.02 -5.04
N SER A 30 3.12 -27.40 -6.19
CA SER A 30 4.11 -27.13 -7.22
C SER A 30 5.18 -26.13 -6.76
N GLU A 31 4.79 -25.10 -6.00
CA GLU A 31 5.72 -24.15 -5.37
C GLU A 31 6.63 -24.82 -4.32
N ILE A 32 6.09 -25.78 -3.56
CA ILE A 32 6.87 -26.53 -2.58
C ILE A 32 7.86 -27.49 -3.26
N LEU A 33 7.42 -28.22 -4.31
CA LEU A 33 8.27 -29.18 -5.02
C LEU A 33 9.40 -28.50 -5.82
N THR A 34 9.13 -27.34 -6.40
CA THR A 34 10.16 -26.50 -7.02
C THR A 34 11.15 -25.97 -5.99
N GLY A 35 10.68 -25.58 -4.80
CA GLY A 35 11.51 -25.17 -3.67
C GLY A 35 12.39 -26.28 -3.08
N ILE A 36 11.90 -27.54 -3.04
CA ILE A 36 12.70 -28.69 -2.57
C ILE A 36 13.76 -29.08 -3.60
N SER A 37 13.43 -29.03 -4.90
CA SER A 37 14.38 -29.34 -5.99
C SER A 37 15.58 -28.40 -6.02
N THR A 38 15.43 -27.17 -5.49
CA THR A 38 16.54 -26.20 -5.37
C THR A 38 17.45 -26.48 -4.17
N LEU A 39 16.99 -27.26 -3.18
CA LEU A 39 17.78 -27.60 -1.98
C LEU A 39 18.57 -28.91 -2.11
N THR A 40 18.26 -29.74 -3.11
CA THR A 40 18.91 -31.05 -3.34
C THR A 40 19.84 -31.07 -4.56
N GLY A 41 20.20 -29.92 -5.13
CA GLY A 41 21.17 -29.83 -6.23
C GLY A 41 22.61 -29.99 -5.73
N GLU A 42 23.10 -31.23 -5.75
CA GLU A 42 24.49 -31.61 -5.47
C GLU A 42 25.49 -30.98 -6.44
N ASN A 43 26.69 -30.73 -5.90
CA ASN A 43 27.89 -30.26 -6.59
C ASN A 43 28.32 -31.24 -7.70
N HIS A 44 28.57 -30.73 -8.92
CA HIS A 44 29.37 -31.44 -9.90
C HIS A 44 30.42 -30.52 -10.51
N GLU A 45 31.69 -30.89 -10.34
CA GLU A 45 32.87 -30.14 -10.72
C GLU A 45 33.39 -30.57 -12.11
N SER A 46 33.67 -29.53 -12.91
CA SER A 46 34.54 -29.45 -14.10
C SER A 46 34.16 -30.21 -15.39
N THR A 47 34.01 -29.46 -16.49
CA THR A 47 34.92 -29.49 -17.66
C THR A 47 34.66 -28.23 -18.49
N GLY A 48 35.72 -27.59 -18.99
CA GLY A 48 35.72 -26.22 -19.50
C GLY A 48 34.79 -25.90 -20.68
N GLN A 49 34.06 -24.80 -20.54
CA GLN A 49 33.53 -23.98 -21.63
C GLN A 49 33.88 -22.51 -21.31
N PRO A 50 34.15 -21.66 -22.32
CA PRO A 50 34.47 -20.26 -22.07
C PRO A 50 33.27 -19.63 -21.40
N SER A 51 33.41 -19.37 -20.10
CA SER A 51 32.45 -18.59 -19.33
C SER A 51 32.42 -17.22 -19.99
N THR A 52 31.40 -16.95 -20.78
CA THR A 52 30.99 -15.58 -21.04
C THR A 52 30.67 -15.00 -19.66
N GLN A 53 31.66 -14.34 -19.06
CA GLN A 53 31.49 -13.57 -17.85
C GLN A 53 30.62 -12.38 -18.21
N THR A 54 29.32 -12.63 -18.31
CA THR A 54 28.32 -11.58 -18.30
C THR A 54 28.39 -11.03 -16.90
N SER A 55 29.24 -10.02 -16.69
CA SER A 55 29.29 -9.24 -15.46
C SER A 55 27.90 -8.62 -15.28
N THR A 56 27.04 -9.33 -14.57
CA THR A 56 25.72 -8.82 -14.23
C THR A 56 25.94 -7.63 -13.32
N VAL A 57 25.87 -6.43 -13.90
CA VAL A 57 25.95 -5.18 -13.16
C VAL A 57 24.84 -5.22 -12.10
N LYS A 58 25.24 -5.35 -10.83
CA LYS A 58 24.32 -5.37 -9.70
C LYS A 58 23.63 -4.02 -9.65
N ARG A 59 22.30 -4.03 -9.75
CA ARG A 59 21.47 -2.83 -9.58
C ARG A 59 21.01 -2.75 -8.13
N GLU A 60 21.01 -1.54 -7.58
CA GLU A 60 20.64 -1.27 -6.20
C GLU A 60 19.59 -0.15 -6.15
N LEU A 61 18.58 -0.33 -5.30
CA LEU A 61 17.60 0.71 -5.02
C LEU A 61 18.22 1.72 -4.06
N VAL A 62 18.32 2.98 -4.46
CA VAL A 62 18.94 4.05 -3.66
C VAL A 62 17.93 5.02 -3.06
N LEU A 63 16.75 5.16 -3.67
CA LEU A 63 15.71 6.09 -3.24
C LEU A 63 14.33 5.58 -3.63
N LEU A 64 13.36 5.75 -2.73
CA LEU A 64 11.96 5.42 -2.96
C LEU A 64 11.09 6.66 -2.73
N GLN A 65 10.50 7.18 -3.81
CA GLN A 65 9.56 8.30 -3.75
C GLN A 65 8.16 7.82 -4.15
N MET A 66 7.18 8.11 -3.30
CA MET A 66 5.79 7.70 -3.51
C MET A 66 4.87 8.92 -3.51
N LEU A 67 4.09 9.06 -4.58
CA LEU A 67 3.02 10.04 -4.69
C LEU A 67 1.72 9.30 -4.97
N PHE A 68 0.70 9.56 -4.16
CA PHE A 68 -0.60 8.94 -4.34
C PHE A 68 -1.72 9.86 -3.88
N ARG A 69 -2.90 9.63 -4.45
CA ARG A 69 -4.13 10.32 -4.08
C ARG A 69 -4.65 9.84 -2.72
N HIS A 70 -5.46 10.68 -2.08
CA HIS A 70 -6.28 10.26 -0.95
C HIS A 70 -7.14 9.03 -1.29
N GLY A 71 -7.53 8.26 -0.26
CA GLY A 71 -8.36 7.06 -0.45
C GLY A 71 -9.83 7.40 -0.64
N HIS A 72 -10.69 6.38 -0.59
CA HIS A 72 -12.13 6.56 -0.67
C HIS A 72 -12.65 7.53 0.41
N ARG A 73 -13.43 8.53 -0.02
CA ARG A 73 -13.95 9.60 0.83
C ARG A 73 -15.44 9.83 0.55
N ALA A 74 -16.11 10.50 1.47
CA ALA A 74 -17.43 11.05 1.24
C ALA A 74 -17.39 12.10 0.10
N PRO A 75 -18.51 12.31 -0.63
CA PRO A 75 -18.67 13.43 -1.53
C PRO A 75 -18.46 14.75 -0.78
N PHE A 76 -18.07 15.81 -1.48
CA PHE A 76 -17.91 17.13 -0.85
C PHE A 76 -19.24 17.82 -0.61
N MET A 77 -20.21 17.56 -1.48
CA MET A 77 -21.56 18.08 -1.43
C MET A 77 -22.47 17.07 -2.12
N LEU A 78 -23.72 17.06 -1.71
CA LEU A 78 -24.79 16.34 -2.40
C LEU A 78 -25.40 17.25 -3.47
N TYR A 79 -25.95 16.66 -4.53
CA TYR A 79 -26.69 17.44 -5.51
C TYR A 79 -28.11 17.73 -4.98
N PRO A 80 -28.82 18.76 -5.50
CA PRO A 80 -30.08 19.22 -4.90
C PRO A 80 -31.19 18.17 -4.75
N TYR A 81 -31.17 17.10 -5.55
CA TYR A 81 -32.17 16.04 -5.54
C TYR A 81 -31.56 14.67 -5.16
N ASP A 82 -30.45 14.67 -4.42
CA ASP A 82 -29.86 13.42 -3.92
C ASP A 82 -30.84 12.71 -2.98
N PRO A 83 -31.16 11.43 -3.21
CA PRO A 83 -32.01 10.68 -2.30
C PRO A 83 -31.33 10.38 -0.96
N ASN A 84 -30.01 10.54 -0.86
CA ASN A 84 -29.24 10.39 0.38
C ASN A 84 -29.09 11.73 1.09
N THR A 85 -28.79 11.66 2.39
CA THR A 85 -28.53 12.81 3.25
C THR A 85 -27.09 12.81 3.73
N GLU A 86 -26.61 13.93 4.27
CA GLU A 86 -25.24 14.01 4.81
C GLU A 86 -25.03 13.01 5.96
N ASP A 87 -26.08 12.66 6.71
CA ASP A 87 -26.05 11.68 7.81
C ASP A 87 -25.67 10.26 7.34
N ASN A 88 -25.83 9.96 6.05
CA ASN A 88 -25.35 8.70 5.48
C ASN A 88 -23.81 8.58 5.51
N TRP A 89 -23.09 9.71 5.65
CA TRP A 89 -21.64 9.80 5.70
C TRP A 89 -21.16 10.02 7.14
N LYS A 90 -21.00 8.94 7.89
CA LYS A 90 -20.67 8.97 9.34
C LYS A 90 -19.40 9.77 9.67
N GLU A 91 -18.42 9.77 8.78
CA GLU A 91 -17.18 10.52 8.95
C GLU A 91 -17.30 12.01 8.57
N GLY A 92 -18.44 12.42 8.01
CA GLY A 92 -18.71 13.76 7.50
C GLY A 92 -18.42 13.92 6.01
N MET A 93 -18.99 14.97 5.41
CA MET A 93 -18.81 15.31 4.00
C MET A 93 -17.34 15.63 3.67
N GLY A 94 -16.86 15.16 2.53
CA GLY A 94 -15.47 15.34 2.07
C GLY A 94 -14.41 14.57 2.87
N MET A 95 -14.79 13.87 3.93
CA MET A 95 -13.88 13.17 4.84
C MET A 95 -13.52 11.77 4.36
N LEU A 96 -12.34 11.29 4.77
CA LEU A 96 -11.87 9.95 4.44
C LEU A 96 -12.69 8.90 5.19
N THR A 97 -13.34 8.02 4.43
CA THR A 97 -14.17 6.93 4.98
C THR A 97 -13.30 5.85 5.63
N LYS A 98 -13.90 4.97 6.45
CA LYS A 98 -13.24 3.75 6.93
C LYS A 98 -12.64 2.92 5.80
N LEU A 99 -13.32 2.79 4.66
CA LEU A 99 -12.79 2.10 3.48
C LEU A 99 -11.51 2.79 2.97
N GLY A 100 -11.51 4.11 2.87
CA GLY A 100 -10.34 4.88 2.43
C GLY A 100 -9.14 4.72 3.37
N ARG A 101 -9.37 4.63 4.68
CA ARG A 101 -8.32 4.34 5.67
C ARG A 101 -7.72 2.95 5.45
N LEU A 102 -8.58 1.94 5.25
CA LEU A 102 -8.15 0.56 4.99
C LEU A 102 -7.38 0.43 3.67
N GLN A 103 -7.78 1.15 2.63
CA GLN A 103 -7.05 1.19 1.35
C GLN A 103 -5.61 1.66 1.55
N HIS A 104 -5.41 2.76 2.30
CA HIS A 104 -4.07 3.27 2.61
C HIS A 104 -3.25 2.29 3.46
N TYR A 105 -3.86 1.72 4.50
CA TYR A 105 -3.19 0.75 5.35
C TYR A 105 -2.74 -0.51 4.58
N ALA A 106 -3.64 -1.07 3.75
CA ALA A 106 -3.34 -2.24 2.92
C ALA A 106 -2.24 -1.95 1.89
N MET A 107 -2.28 -0.76 1.27
CA MET A 107 -1.23 -0.31 0.36
C MET A 107 0.13 -0.19 1.08
N GLY A 108 0.15 0.34 2.30
CA GLY A 108 1.35 0.40 3.13
C GLY A 108 1.95 -0.98 3.40
N ILE A 109 1.13 -1.95 3.80
CA ILE A 109 1.56 -3.34 4.02
C ILE A 109 2.14 -3.94 2.74
N HIS A 110 1.44 -3.78 1.62
CA HIS A 110 1.87 -4.34 0.33
C HIS A 110 3.25 -3.79 -0.08
N LEU A 111 3.45 -2.49 0.07
CA LEU A 111 4.73 -1.85 -0.29
C LEU A 111 5.83 -2.17 0.73
N GLN A 112 5.51 -2.35 2.01
CA GLN A 112 6.48 -2.83 2.99
C GLN A 112 7.02 -4.20 2.58
N GLN A 113 6.14 -5.12 2.15
CA GLN A 113 6.55 -6.45 1.69
C GLN A 113 7.38 -6.38 0.41
N ARG A 114 6.98 -5.52 -0.54
CA ARG A 114 7.70 -5.31 -1.80
C ARG A 114 9.12 -4.75 -1.59
N TYR A 115 9.29 -3.87 -0.61
CA TYR A 115 10.55 -3.18 -0.31
C TYR A 115 11.14 -3.62 1.03
N LYS A 116 10.89 -4.86 1.47
CA LYS A 116 11.30 -5.38 2.79
C LYS A 116 12.80 -5.32 3.06
N ASP A 117 13.60 -5.37 1.98
CA ASP A 117 15.06 -5.35 2.01
C ASP A 117 15.63 -3.92 1.95
N PHE A 118 14.77 -2.91 1.69
CA PHE A 118 15.12 -1.49 1.64
C PHE A 118 14.56 -0.71 2.85
N ILE A 119 13.33 -1.03 3.29
CA ILE A 119 12.66 -0.34 4.40
C ILE A 119 12.99 -1.03 5.73
N THR A 120 13.72 -0.33 6.60
CA THR A 120 14.12 -0.85 7.92
C THR A 120 13.07 -0.63 8.99
N THR A 121 12.09 0.25 8.73
CA THR A 121 11.06 0.73 9.67
C THR A 121 11.58 1.75 10.70
N ASN A 122 12.83 2.23 10.53
CA ASN A 122 13.36 3.33 11.32
C ASN A 122 12.61 4.63 10.94
N PRO A 123 11.97 5.33 11.89
CA PRO A 123 11.19 6.52 11.56
C PRO A 123 12.02 7.68 11.02
N SER A 124 13.35 7.66 11.20
CA SER A 124 14.26 8.69 10.69
C SER A 124 14.61 8.53 9.20
N GLU A 125 14.28 7.40 8.57
CA GLU A 125 14.59 7.16 7.15
C GLU A 125 13.50 7.64 6.18
N VAL A 126 12.39 8.17 6.71
CA VAL A 126 11.20 8.53 5.94
C VAL A 126 10.73 9.95 6.21
N ASP A 127 10.42 10.64 5.11
CA ASP A 127 9.73 11.92 5.14
C ASP A 127 8.29 11.76 4.66
N MET A 128 7.33 12.07 5.54
CA MET A 128 5.91 12.06 5.22
C MET A 128 5.41 13.47 4.95
N ILE A 129 4.95 13.72 3.72
CA ILE A 129 4.44 15.01 3.26
C ILE A 129 3.01 14.84 2.77
N ASN A 130 2.12 15.74 3.18
CA ASN A 130 0.74 15.77 2.67
C ASN A 130 0.19 17.19 2.56
N SER A 131 -0.89 17.33 1.80
CA SER A 131 -1.65 18.58 1.73
C SER A 131 -2.43 18.83 3.03
N ASN A 132 -2.77 20.08 3.29
CA ASN A 132 -3.43 20.50 4.54
C ASN A 132 -4.92 20.09 4.66
N ASN A 133 -5.34 19.04 3.96
CA ASN A 133 -6.69 18.49 4.04
C ASN A 133 -6.72 17.29 5.00
N TYR A 134 -7.71 17.23 5.89
CA TYR A 134 -7.83 16.13 6.87
C TYR A 134 -7.87 14.74 6.22
N ARG A 135 -8.53 14.60 5.07
CA ARG A 135 -8.57 13.34 4.30
C ARG A 135 -7.19 12.86 3.85
N CYS A 136 -6.27 13.78 3.57
CA CYS A 136 -4.91 13.47 3.14
C CYS A 136 -4.04 13.11 4.35
N GLN A 137 -4.18 13.85 5.46
CA GLN A 137 -3.49 13.54 6.71
C GLN A 137 -3.89 12.16 7.25
N PHE A 138 -5.19 11.87 7.33
CA PHE A 138 -5.68 10.56 7.79
C PHE A 138 -5.19 9.43 6.89
N GLY A 139 -5.22 9.62 5.57
CA GLY A 139 -4.71 8.64 4.62
C GLY A 139 -3.22 8.38 4.83
N ALA A 140 -2.42 9.43 4.97
CA ALA A 140 -0.98 9.34 5.20
C ALA A 140 -0.65 8.59 6.50
N TYR A 141 -1.34 8.88 7.60
CA TYR A 141 -1.15 8.15 8.87
C TYR A 141 -1.58 6.68 8.76
N CYS A 142 -2.66 6.36 8.05
CA CYS A 142 -3.04 4.97 7.81
C CYS A 142 -2.00 4.26 6.94
N PHE A 143 -1.47 4.93 5.93
CA PHE A 143 -0.45 4.40 5.04
C PHE A 143 0.85 4.10 5.79
N ILE A 144 1.37 5.06 6.57
CA ILE A 144 2.61 4.88 7.31
C ILE A 144 2.47 3.83 8.43
N ALA A 145 1.28 3.68 9.03
CA ALA A 145 1.01 2.61 9.99
C ALA A 145 1.14 1.21 9.37
N GLY A 146 0.85 1.07 8.07
CA GLY A 146 1.07 -0.18 7.34
C GLY A 146 2.52 -0.34 6.85
N LEU A 147 3.09 0.74 6.32
CA LEU A 147 4.42 0.72 5.70
C LEU A 147 5.55 0.60 6.74
N TYR A 148 5.43 1.30 7.86
CA TYR A 148 6.43 1.41 8.92
C TYR A 148 5.88 0.86 10.26
N ALA A 149 5.16 -0.27 10.23
CA ALA A 149 4.89 -1.00 11.46
C ALA A 149 6.22 -1.34 12.17
N PRO A 150 6.37 -1.05 13.48
CA PRO A 150 7.67 -1.11 14.15
C PRO A 150 8.24 -2.53 14.21
N ARG A 151 9.55 -2.64 13.98
CA ARG A 151 10.38 -3.80 14.36
C ARG A 151 10.86 -3.68 15.80
N LYS A 152 11.43 -4.75 16.34
CA LYS A 152 11.68 -4.98 17.78
C LYS A 152 12.24 -3.75 18.52
N GLU A 153 13.19 -3.06 17.92
CA GLU A 153 13.88 -1.90 18.47
C GLU A 153 13.01 -0.61 18.54
N PHE A 154 11.94 -0.52 17.74
CA PHE A 154 11.03 0.63 17.67
C PHE A 154 9.67 0.38 18.32
N ILE A 155 9.46 -0.81 18.90
CA ILE A 155 8.25 -1.12 19.66
C ILE A 155 8.34 -0.41 21.02
N PHE A 156 7.40 0.49 21.30
CA PHE A 156 7.30 1.17 22.60
C PHE A 156 6.25 0.55 23.54
N THR A 157 5.36 -0.29 23.00
CA THR A 157 4.33 -1.02 23.75
C THR A 157 3.92 -2.28 22.96
N ASP A 158 3.56 -3.34 23.68
CA ASP A 158 3.12 -4.61 23.07
C ASP A 158 1.64 -4.59 22.61
N ASP A 159 0.85 -3.62 23.10
CA ASP A 159 -0.59 -3.54 22.81
C ASP A 159 -0.90 -3.10 21.37
N ILE A 160 0.01 -2.33 20.76
CA ILE A 160 -0.19 -1.78 19.42
C ILE A 160 1.11 -1.78 18.62
N ARG A 161 1.05 -2.35 17.41
CA ARG A 161 2.14 -2.30 16.43
C ARG A 161 2.08 -1.02 15.61
N TRP A 162 2.30 0.10 16.27
CA TRP A 162 2.36 1.44 15.70
C TRP A 162 3.51 2.22 16.33
N GLN A 163 4.05 3.21 15.63
CA GLN A 163 5.06 4.13 16.14
C GLN A 163 4.78 5.56 15.65
N PRO A 164 5.19 6.60 16.39
CA PRO A 164 4.89 7.98 16.06
C PRO A 164 5.66 8.46 14.82
N PHE A 165 4.97 9.25 13.99
CA PHE A 165 5.55 9.91 12.81
C PHE A 165 5.17 11.39 12.80
N ILE A 166 6.10 12.23 12.34
CA ILE A 166 5.86 13.66 12.14
C ILE A 166 5.47 13.88 10.69
N SER A 167 4.27 14.41 10.47
CA SER A 167 3.84 14.89 9.16
C SER A 167 4.46 16.25 8.88
N LYS A 168 5.26 16.37 7.82
CA LYS A 168 5.66 17.67 7.28
C LYS A 168 4.50 18.26 6.48
N ARG A 169 4.10 19.50 6.76
CA ARG A 169 3.07 20.16 5.94
C ARG A 169 3.71 20.72 4.69
N SER A 170 2.98 20.69 3.58
CA SER A 170 3.42 21.35 2.34
C SER A 170 3.76 22.83 2.53
N SER A 171 3.07 23.54 3.43
CA SER A 171 3.38 24.94 3.78
C SER A 171 4.75 25.11 4.42
N ASP A 172 5.18 24.12 5.19
CA ASP A 172 6.43 24.17 5.93
C ASP A 172 7.63 23.92 4.99
N LEU A 173 7.39 23.25 3.86
CA LEU A 173 8.38 23.00 2.79
C LEU A 173 8.54 24.20 1.84
N ILE A 174 7.44 24.90 1.51
CA ILE A 174 7.49 26.09 0.64
C ILE A 174 8.30 27.20 1.32
N ARG A 175 8.21 27.34 2.65
CA ARG A 175 8.99 28.32 3.42
C ARG A 175 10.50 28.11 3.36
N ILE A 176 11.00 26.91 3.07
CA ILE A 176 12.44 26.64 2.96
C ILE A 176 13.02 27.27 1.69
N ASN A 177 12.20 27.51 0.65
CA ASN A 177 12.62 28.13 -0.60
C ASN A 177 12.31 29.64 -0.68
N ASP A 178 11.63 30.20 0.31
CA ASP A 178 11.08 31.56 0.26
C ASP A 178 11.93 32.63 0.97
N CYS A 179 13.20 32.34 1.27
CA CYS A 179 14.12 33.35 1.82
C CYS A 179 14.52 34.43 0.79
N HIS A 180 14.03 34.41 -0.46
CA HIS A 180 14.42 35.43 -1.44
C HIS A 180 13.39 35.96 -2.44
N ILE A 181 12.11 35.55 -2.42
CA ILE A 181 11.14 36.08 -3.39
C ILE A 181 9.94 36.72 -2.70
N LYS A 182 10.02 38.05 -2.54
CA LYS A 182 8.91 38.89 -2.10
C LYS A 182 7.87 39.04 -3.22
N ASN A 183 6.77 38.30 -3.18
CA ASN A 183 5.48 38.85 -3.62
C ASN A 183 4.27 38.05 -3.08
N PRO A 184 3.43 38.62 -2.17
CA PRO A 184 2.39 37.88 -1.45
C PRO A 184 1.07 37.65 -2.21
N ALA A 185 1.04 37.78 -3.54
CA ALA A 185 -0.20 37.70 -4.33
C ALA A 185 -0.45 36.36 -5.05
N VAL A 186 0.43 35.35 -4.89
CA VAL A 186 0.35 34.06 -5.61
C VAL A 186 0.22 32.91 -4.62
N CYS A 187 -0.80 32.91 -3.76
CA CYS A 187 -0.95 31.89 -2.71
C CYS A 187 -2.33 31.24 -2.59
N SER A 188 -3.29 31.47 -3.50
CA SER A 188 -4.58 30.76 -3.45
C SER A 188 -4.83 29.76 -4.58
N GLU A 189 -3.96 29.67 -5.57
CA GLU A 189 -4.11 28.71 -6.68
C GLU A 189 -2.71 28.20 -7.04
N THR A 190 -2.58 26.94 -7.45
CA THR A 190 -1.31 26.17 -7.63
C THR A 190 -0.78 25.65 -6.29
N ILE A 191 -0.89 24.37 -5.93
CA ILE A 191 -0.46 23.19 -6.69
C ILE A 191 -1.46 22.06 -6.42
N GLY A 192 -2.30 21.78 -7.42
CA GLY A 192 -2.87 20.46 -7.61
C GLY A 192 -1.75 19.55 -8.11
N LEU A 193 -1.11 18.82 -7.20
CA LEU A 193 -0.45 17.57 -7.58
C LEU A 193 -1.58 16.57 -7.80
N PHE A 194 -1.83 16.27 -9.07
CA PHE A 194 -2.78 15.27 -9.55
C PHE A 194 -2.58 13.91 -8.89
#